data_AF-A0A496T0C5-F1
#
_entry.id   AF-A0A496T0C5-F1
#
_cell.length_a   1.000
_cell.length_b   1.000
_cell.length_c   1.000
_cell.angle_alpha   90.00
_cell.angle_beta   90.00
_cell.angle_gamma   90.00
#
_symmetry.space_group_name_H-M   'P 1'
#
loop_
_entity.id
_entity.type
_entity.pdbx_description
1 polymer ?
#
loop_
_entity_poly.entity_id
_entity_poly.type
_entity_poly.pdbx_seq_one_letter_code
_entity_poly.pdbx_strand_id
1 'polypeptide(L)'
;MFDGRGKSRGAGQASGRGDDLPDRTQTRQRDAPGGREESPQLRWAAVAANLLAVSRVLLIPPFILCIFYSQRDGSHLDLARALFLYGVVSDVLDGRLGKLAGNNPIGQFLDPLADKLCIAAVYLSLSLIWHNPPLWLTCVVVGRFLILRLLWLFGFLRAKEKLHSFLQKESALTKPNLWGKVSSWSQAILIVSILFSLPGGWIGFLYWAVAALTVAAGIIYLVRGVQEAKRLGLV
;
A
#
# COMPACT_ATOMS: atom_id res chain seq x y z
N MET A 1 -23.93 -7.06 91.76
CA MET A 1 -25.28 -7.64 91.51
C MET A 1 -25.18 -8.32 90.14
N PHE A 2 -25.26 -9.66 90.11
CA PHE A 2 -25.22 -10.63 88.98
C PHE A 2 -23.94 -10.67 88.11
N ASP A 3 -23.03 -11.65 88.25
CA ASP A 3 -23.04 -13.10 87.87
C ASP A 3 -22.96 -13.29 86.33
N GLY A 4 -22.09 -14.05 85.67
CA GLY A 4 -21.07 -15.04 86.03
C GLY A 4 -21.11 -16.22 85.02
N ARG A 5 -19.93 -16.75 84.63
CA ARG A 5 -19.68 -18.03 83.88
C ARG A 5 -20.09 -18.04 82.39
N GLY A 6 -19.37 -18.62 81.42
CA GLY A 6 -18.25 -19.56 81.40
C GLY A 6 -18.60 -20.77 80.48
N LYS A 7 -17.87 -20.98 79.36
CA LYS A 7 -17.63 -22.26 78.64
C LYS A 7 -16.87 -21.95 77.32
N SER A 8 -15.59 -22.25 77.18
CA SER A 8 -14.88 -23.54 77.02
C SER A 8 -14.86 -24.11 75.60
N ARG A 9 -13.61 -24.35 75.18
CA ARG A 9 -13.02 -24.95 73.98
C ARG A 9 -13.65 -26.27 73.51
N GLY A 10 -13.48 -26.56 72.22
CA GLY A 10 -13.51 -27.91 71.65
C GLY A 10 -12.83 -27.94 70.28
N ALA A 11 -11.63 -28.51 70.23
CA ALA A 11 -10.92 -28.90 69.00
C ALA A 11 -11.41 -30.28 68.54
N GLY A 12 -11.41 -30.53 67.23
CA GLY A 12 -11.70 -31.84 66.65
C GLY A 12 -11.25 -31.92 65.20
N GLN A 13 -10.07 -32.50 64.98
CA GLN A 13 -9.56 -32.97 63.70
C GLN A 13 -10.22 -34.30 63.32
N ALA A 14 -10.53 -34.48 62.04
CA ALA A 14 -10.59 -35.75 61.31
C ALA A 14 -10.44 -35.38 59.81
N SER A 15 -9.30 -35.57 59.16
CA SER A 15 -8.67 -36.82 58.70
C SER A 15 -9.57 -37.61 57.73
N GLY A 16 -9.27 -37.45 56.44
CA GLY A 16 -9.80 -38.18 55.30
C GLY A 16 -8.88 -37.93 54.10
N ARG A 17 -7.82 -38.73 54.01
CA ARG A 17 -6.80 -38.76 52.95
C ARG A 17 -7.14 -39.93 52.03
N GLY A 18 -7.08 -39.75 50.71
CA GLY A 18 -7.05 -40.88 49.79
C GLY A 18 -7.63 -40.61 48.39
N ASP A 19 -6.72 -40.28 47.48
CA ASP A 19 -6.58 -40.93 46.17
C ASP A 19 -7.34 -40.36 44.94
N ASP A 20 -6.54 -39.66 44.13
CA ASP A 20 -6.21 -39.99 42.74
C ASP A 20 -7.25 -39.82 41.60
N LEU A 21 -7.11 -38.66 40.94
CA LEU A 21 -6.96 -38.44 39.48
C LEU A 21 -8.17 -38.75 38.55
N PRO A 22 -8.18 -38.20 37.31
CA PRO A 22 -7.85 -36.85 36.88
C PRO A 22 -9.04 -36.25 36.07
N ASP A 23 -8.77 -35.12 35.42
CA ASP A 23 -9.32 -34.81 34.11
C ASP A 23 -10.57 -33.92 34.02
N ARG A 24 -10.37 -32.64 34.40
CA ARG A 24 -11.16 -31.53 33.86
C ARG A 24 -10.72 -31.16 32.42
N THR A 25 -10.53 -32.15 31.53
CA THR A 25 -10.58 -31.93 30.06
C THR A 25 -11.99 -32.21 29.51
N GLN A 26 -13.03 -31.84 30.26
CA GLN A 26 -14.39 -31.78 29.75
C GLN A 26 -15.02 -30.39 29.87
N THR A 27 -14.20 -29.35 29.78
CA THR A 27 -14.67 -28.10 29.14
C THR A 27 -14.73 -28.39 27.64
N ARG A 28 -15.84 -29.01 27.24
CA ARG A 28 -16.28 -29.20 25.86
C ARG A 28 -15.90 -28.00 24.99
N GLN A 29 -15.06 -28.28 24.00
CA GLN A 29 -15.32 -27.97 22.59
C GLN A 29 -16.01 -26.61 22.35
N ARG A 30 -15.21 -25.55 22.20
CA ARG A 30 -15.57 -24.44 21.32
C ARG A 30 -14.39 -23.75 20.62
N ASP A 31 -13.25 -24.41 20.48
CA ASP A 31 -12.18 -23.93 19.61
C ASP A 31 -11.96 -24.94 18.48
N ALA A 32 -13.00 -25.13 17.66
CA ALA A 32 -12.73 -25.51 16.28
C ALA A 32 -11.92 -24.35 15.67
N PRO A 33 -10.84 -24.60 14.90
CA PRO A 33 -10.29 -23.57 14.04
C PRO A 33 -11.34 -23.35 12.95
N GLY A 34 -12.34 -22.53 13.28
CA GLY A 34 -13.22 -21.92 12.32
C GLY A 34 -12.35 -21.06 11.44
N GLY A 35 -11.79 -21.67 10.40
CA GLY A 35 -11.39 -20.95 9.20
C GLY A 35 -12.61 -20.11 8.88
N ARG A 36 -12.51 -18.80 9.11
CA ARG A 36 -13.57 -17.86 8.78
C ARG A 36 -13.89 -18.16 7.32
N GLU A 37 -15.04 -18.76 7.06
CA GLU A 37 -15.50 -18.97 5.70
C GLU A 37 -15.68 -17.56 5.13
N GLU A 38 -14.63 -17.06 4.47
CA GLU A 38 -14.69 -15.80 3.78
C GLU A 38 -15.81 -15.94 2.76
N SER A 39 -16.87 -15.16 2.95
CA SER A 39 -18.05 -15.24 2.10
C SER A 39 -17.63 -15.22 0.62
N PRO A 40 -18.21 -16.06 -0.26
CA PRO A 40 -17.77 -16.20 -1.65
C PRO A 40 -17.61 -14.85 -2.38
N GLN A 41 -18.43 -13.86 -2.02
CA GLN A 41 -18.40 -12.51 -2.56
C GLN A 41 -17.07 -11.76 -2.27
N LEU A 42 -16.47 -11.97 -1.10
CA LEU A 42 -15.17 -11.38 -0.73
C LEU A 42 -14.03 -11.95 -1.59
N ARG A 43 -14.11 -13.26 -1.89
CA ARG A 43 -13.12 -13.96 -2.72
C ARG A 43 -13.17 -13.47 -4.17
N TRP A 44 -14.37 -13.30 -4.73
CA TRP A 44 -14.54 -12.77 -6.09
C TRP A 44 -14.09 -11.31 -6.22
N ALA A 45 -14.35 -10.49 -5.21
CA ALA A 45 -13.87 -9.11 -5.19
C ALA A 45 -12.33 -9.02 -5.14
N ALA A 46 -11.68 -9.90 -4.37
CA ALA A 46 -10.21 -9.98 -4.31
C ALA A 46 -9.61 -10.43 -5.66
N VAL A 47 -10.22 -11.42 -6.30
CA VAL A 47 -9.80 -11.90 -7.63
C VAL A 47 -9.99 -10.81 -8.68
N ALA A 48 -11.10 -10.07 -8.63
CA ALA A 48 -11.35 -8.95 -9.53
C ALA A 48 -10.26 -7.87 -9.39
N ALA A 49 -9.98 -7.39 -8.18
CA ALA A 49 -8.94 -6.39 -7.95
C ALA A 49 -7.56 -6.82 -8.46
N ASN A 50 -7.17 -8.09 -8.21
CA ASN A 50 -5.92 -8.62 -8.73
C ASN A 50 -5.90 -8.68 -10.27
N LEU A 51 -7.01 -9.07 -10.89
CA LEU A 51 -7.12 -9.16 -12.34
C LEU A 51 -7.00 -7.79 -13.00
N LEU A 52 -7.62 -6.75 -12.44
CA LEU A 52 -7.50 -5.39 -12.96
C LEU A 52 -6.06 -4.83 -12.78
N ALA A 53 -5.42 -5.06 -11.64
CA ALA A 53 -4.01 -4.68 -11.44
C ALA A 53 -3.09 -5.35 -12.47
N VAL A 54 -3.26 -6.65 -12.72
CA VAL A 54 -2.53 -7.39 -13.77
C VAL A 54 -2.85 -6.84 -15.16
N SER A 55 -4.12 -6.54 -15.43
CA SER A 55 -4.55 -5.97 -16.72
C SER A 55 -3.84 -4.64 -17.01
N ARG A 56 -3.61 -3.81 -15.97
CA ARG A 56 -2.93 -2.52 -16.11
C ARG A 56 -1.45 -2.70 -16.44
N VAL A 57 -0.79 -3.64 -15.79
CA VAL A 57 0.61 -3.97 -16.10
C VAL A 57 0.73 -4.51 -17.54
N LEU A 58 -0.22 -5.36 -17.95
CA LEU A 58 -0.28 -5.88 -19.33
C LEU A 58 -0.61 -4.78 -20.36
N LEU A 59 -1.25 -3.70 -19.94
CA LEU A 59 -1.54 -2.52 -20.77
C LEU A 59 -0.33 -1.62 -21.02
N ILE A 60 0.75 -1.76 -20.24
CA ILE A 60 1.94 -0.90 -20.37
C ILE A 60 2.62 -1.09 -21.74
N PRO A 61 2.97 -2.31 -22.20
CA PRO A 61 3.56 -2.51 -23.52
C PRO A 61 2.72 -1.95 -24.69
N PRO A 62 1.41 -2.25 -24.81
CA PRO A 62 0.61 -1.70 -25.91
C PRO A 62 0.49 -0.18 -25.83
N PHE A 63 0.43 0.42 -24.63
CA PHE A 63 0.46 1.87 -24.49
C PHE A 63 1.76 2.47 -25.06
N ILE A 64 2.92 1.90 -24.71
CA ILE A 64 4.23 2.36 -25.21
C ILE A 64 4.29 2.24 -26.73
N LEU A 65 3.80 1.13 -27.30
CA LEU A 65 3.74 0.94 -28.75
C LEU A 65 2.84 1.98 -29.42
N CYS A 66 1.68 2.28 -28.85
CA CYS A 66 0.79 3.31 -29.39
C CYS A 66 1.44 4.69 -29.38
N ILE A 67 2.13 5.06 -28.30
CA ILE A 67 2.90 6.32 -28.25
C ILE A 67 4.03 6.31 -29.29
N PHE A 68 4.72 5.19 -29.47
CA PHE A 68 5.77 5.07 -30.48
C PHE A 68 5.23 5.30 -31.90
N TYR A 69 4.14 4.62 -32.27
CA TYR A 69 3.52 4.76 -33.60
C TYR A 69 2.72 6.06 -33.78
N SER A 70 2.35 6.74 -32.70
CA SER A 70 1.63 8.03 -32.77
C SER A 70 2.43 9.14 -33.47
N GLN A 71 3.77 9.02 -33.53
CA GLN A 71 4.61 9.94 -34.31
C GLN A 71 4.37 9.84 -35.82
N ARG A 72 3.80 8.71 -36.27
CA ARG A 72 3.58 8.40 -37.68
C ARG A 72 2.12 8.57 -38.08
N ASP A 73 1.19 8.08 -37.27
CA ASP A 73 -0.26 8.18 -37.51
C ASP A 73 -1.03 8.65 -36.26
N GLY A 74 -1.91 9.63 -36.45
CA GLY A 74 -2.73 10.20 -35.37
C GLY A 74 -3.73 9.21 -34.76
N SER A 75 -4.11 8.15 -35.47
CA SER A 75 -5.02 7.10 -34.97
C SER A 75 -4.45 6.36 -33.76
N HIS A 76 -3.13 6.17 -33.70
CA HIS A 76 -2.48 5.54 -32.55
C HIS A 76 -2.45 6.44 -31.32
N LEU A 77 -2.52 7.77 -31.50
CA LEU A 77 -2.64 8.70 -30.38
C LEU A 77 -4.00 8.58 -29.70
N ASP A 78 -5.08 8.43 -30.47
CA ASP A 78 -6.42 8.24 -29.92
C ASP A 78 -6.53 6.90 -29.16
N LEU A 79 -5.88 5.85 -29.68
CA LEU A 79 -5.77 4.58 -28.97
C LEU A 79 -4.96 4.72 -27.67
N ALA A 80 -3.84 5.45 -27.69
CA ALA A 80 -3.04 5.71 -26.48
C ALA A 80 -3.86 6.48 -25.42
N ARG A 81 -4.64 7.47 -25.83
CA ARG A 81 -5.57 8.21 -24.95
C ARG A 81 -6.63 7.29 -24.35
N ALA A 82 -7.21 6.40 -25.16
CA ALA A 82 -8.20 5.42 -24.71
C ALA A 82 -7.60 4.42 -23.70
N LEU A 83 -6.40 3.89 -23.97
CA LEU A 83 -5.68 2.99 -23.06
C LEU A 83 -5.34 3.68 -21.73
N PHE A 84 -4.88 4.93 -21.79
CA PHE A 84 -4.59 5.71 -20.58
C PHE A 84 -5.86 5.96 -19.76
N LEU A 85 -6.96 6.36 -20.40
CA LEU A 85 -8.24 6.60 -19.73
C LEU A 85 -8.77 5.31 -19.09
N TYR A 86 -8.69 4.19 -19.80
CA TYR A 86 -9.01 2.87 -19.26
C TYR A 86 -8.18 2.58 -17.99
N GLY A 87 -6.85 2.78 -18.05
CA GLY A 87 -5.97 2.57 -16.90
C GLY A 87 -6.34 3.40 -15.67
N VAL A 88 -6.68 4.68 -15.86
CA VAL A 88 -7.11 5.58 -14.77
C VAL A 88 -8.47 5.15 -14.20
N VAL A 89 -9.43 4.80 -15.06
CA VAL A 89 -10.77 4.37 -14.63
C VAL A 89 -10.71 3.03 -13.89
N SER A 90 -9.91 2.08 -14.38
CA SER A 90 -9.65 0.81 -13.72
C SER A 90 -9.10 0.99 -12.31
N ASP A 91 -8.19 1.95 -12.07
CA ASP A 91 -7.65 2.24 -10.73
C ASP A 91 -8.71 2.72 -9.74
N VAL A 92 -9.60 3.60 -10.20
CA VAL A 92 -10.69 4.11 -9.36
C VAL A 92 -11.69 3.01 -9.02
N LEU A 93 -11.92 2.08 -9.95
CA LEU A 93 -12.79 0.91 -9.74
C LEU A 93 -12.16 -0.07 -8.73
N ASP A 94 -10.88 -0.39 -8.86
CA ASP A 94 -10.14 -1.27 -7.94
C ASP A 94 -10.10 -0.71 -6.51
N GLY A 95 -9.89 0.60 -6.38
CA GLY A 95 -9.89 1.27 -5.07
C GLY A 95 -11.23 1.22 -4.34
N ARG A 96 -12.34 0.93 -5.04
CA ARG A 96 -13.66 0.70 -4.43
C ARG A 96 -13.91 -0.78 -4.13
N LEU A 97 -13.43 -1.68 -5.00
CA LEU A 97 -13.56 -3.13 -4.83
C LEU A 97 -12.65 -3.69 -3.72
N GLY A 98 -11.43 -3.17 -3.60
CA GLY A 98 -10.47 -3.56 -2.56
C GLY A 98 -10.87 -3.15 -1.14
N LYS A 99 -11.82 -2.22 -0.96
CA LYS A 99 -12.42 -1.92 0.36
C LYS A 99 -13.44 -2.96 0.81
N LEU A 100 -13.98 -3.72 -0.15
CA LEU A 100 -14.97 -4.75 0.10
C LEU A 100 -14.30 -6.12 0.22
N ALA A 101 -13.25 -6.39 -0.56
CA ALA A 101 -12.47 -7.62 -0.50
C ALA A 101 -11.51 -7.60 0.71
N GLY A 102 -11.71 -8.52 1.66
CA GLY A 102 -10.80 -8.69 2.79
C GLY A 102 -9.33 -8.94 2.38
N ASN A 103 -8.42 -8.67 3.32
CA ASN A 103 -6.96 -8.66 3.19
C ASN A 103 -6.37 -9.89 2.47
N ASN A 104 -6.12 -9.78 1.16
CA ASN A 104 -5.15 -10.65 0.48
C ASN A 104 -3.75 -9.99 0.59
N PRO A 105 -2.81 -10.54 1.38
CA PRO A 105 -1.53 -9.89 1.65
C PRO A 105 -0.65 -9.72 0.41
N ILE A 106 -0.78 -10.59 -0.59
CA ILE A 106 0.01 -10.52 -1.83
C ILE A 106 -0.56 -9.46 -2.77
N GLY A 107 -1.89 -9.43 -2.95
CA GLY A 107 -2.57 -8.45 -3.81
C GLY A 107 -2.40 -7.01 -3.30
N GLN A 108 -2.49 -6.81 -1.98
CA GLN A 108 -2.37 -5.49 -1.36
C GLN A 108 -0.97 -4.85 -1.53
N PHE A 109 0.08 -5.66 -1.71
CA PHE A 109 1.42 -5.17 -1.98
C PHE A 109 1.69 -4.98 -3.47
N LEU A 110 1.17 -5.87 -4.33
CA LEU A 110 1.34 -5.81 -5.78
C LEU A 110 0.61 -4.62 -6.40
N ASP A 111 -0.55 -4.26 -5.87
CA ASP A 111 -1.42 -3.23 -6.44
C ASP A 111 -0.79 -1.82 -6.41
N PRO A 112 -0.23 -1.32 -5.28
CA PRO A 112 0.52 -0.06 -5.25
C PRO A 112 1.84 -0.08 -6.03
N LEU A 113 2.37 -1.26 -6.32
CA LEU A 113 3.58 -1.41 -7.14
C LEU A 113 3.23 -1.28 -8.63
N ALA A 114 2.19 -1.98 -9.07
CA ALA A 114 1.68 -1.91 -10.44
C ALA A 114 1.25 -0.49 -10.82
N ASP A 115 0.53 0.21 -9.93
CA ASP A 115 0.13 1.61 -10.14
C ASP A 115 1.34 2.52 -10.45
N LYS A 116 2.38 2.44 -9.62
CA LYS A 116 3.55 3.30 -9.74
C LYS A 116 4.42 2.97 -10.94
N LEU A 117 4.51 1.68 -11.31
CA LEU A 117 5.20 1.25 -12.53
C LEU A 117 4.47 1.73 -13.78
N CYS A 118 3.14 1.72 -13.78
CA CYS A 118 2.34 2.25 -14.89
C CYS A 118 2.64 3.73 -15.12
N ILE A 119 2.55 4.56 -14.08
CA ILE A 119 2.87 6.00 -14.18
C ILE A 119 4.32 6.21 -14.63
N ALA A 120 5.28 5.45 -14.08
CA ALA A 120 6.69 5.56 -14.48
C ALA A 120 6.90 5.22 -15.98
N ALA A 121 6.25 4.16 -16.48
CA ALA A 121 6.32 3.77 -17.88
C ALA A 121 5.68 4.81 -18.81
N VAL A 122 4.57 5.42 -18.39
CA VAL A 122 3.93 6.51 -19.14
C VAL A 122 4.86 7.72 -19.22
N TYR A 123 5.44 8.17 -18.11
CA TYR A 123 6.42 9.26 -18.12
C TYR A 123 7.63 8.95 -19.00
N LEU A 124 8.16 7.74 -18.90
CA LEU A 124 9.34 7.34 -19.65
C LEU A 124 9.07 7.30 -21.16
N SER A 125 7.92 6.75 -21.58
CA SER A 125 7.52 6.72 -22.99
C SER A 125 7.26 8.11 -23.55
N LEU A 126 6.52 8.96 -22.85
CA LEU A 126 6.30 10.36 -23.26
C LEU A 126 7.63 11.13 -23.38
N SER A 127 8.50 10.98 -22.39
CA SER A 127 9.77 11.72 -22.35
C SER A 127 10.79 11.24 -23.38
N LEU A 128 10.89 9.93 -23.64
CA LEU A 128 11.84 9.39 -24.61
C LEU A 128 11.35 9.51 -26.06
N ILE A 129 10.05 9.36 -26.29
CA ILE A 129 9.48 9.30 -27.65
C ILE A 129 9.10 10.72 -28.10
N TRP A 130 8.31 11.43 -27.28
CA TRP A 130 7.79 12.76 -27.63
C TRP A 130 8.70 13.90 -27.15
N HIS A 131 9.78 13.60 -26.41
CA HIS A 131 10.67 14.61 -25.80
C HIS A 131 9.91 15.60 -24.88
N ASN A 132 8.72 15.18 -24.42
CA ASN A 132 7.81 15.97 -23.62
C ASN A 132 7.08 15.02 -22.65
N PRO A 133 7.30 15.10 -21.31
CA PRO A 133 8.05 16.15 -20.60
C PRO A 133 9.57 15.98 -20.72
N PRO A 134 10.38 17.00 -20.38
CA PRO A 134 11.83 16.91 -20.45
C PRO A 134 12.39 15.82 -19.52
N LEU A 135 13.48 15.16 -19.95
CA LEU A 135 14.05 13.99 -19.26
C LEU A 135 14.38 14.24 -17.78
N TRP A 136 14.85 15.44 -17.44
CA TRP A 136 15.16 15.77 -16.05
C TRP A 136 13.91 15.65 -15.14
N LEU A 137 12.72 16.02 -15.63
CA LEU A 137 11.48 15.93 -14.86
C LEU A 137 11.10 14.46 -14.65
N THR A 138 11.18 13.65 -15.71
CA THR A 138 10.96 12.21 -15.67
C THR A 138 11.90 11.54 -14.66
N CYS A 139 13.19 11.89 -14.69
CA CYS A 139 14.18 11.38 -13.73
C CYS A 139 13.83 11.75 -12.29
N VAL A 140 13.30 12.95 -12.03
CA VAL A 140 12.86 13.36 -10.68
C VAL A 140 11.64 12.53 -10.23
N VAL A 141 10.65 12.36 -11.10
CA VAL A 141 9.41 11.61 -10.79
C VAL A 141 9.72 10.13 -10.53
N VAL A 142 10.42 9.49 -11.45
CA VAL A 142 10.80 8.07 -11.37
C VAL A 142 11.83 7.85 -10.28
N GLY A 143 12.87 8.70 -10.21
CA GLY A 143 13.93 8.62 -9.21
C GLY A 143 13.41 8.72 -7.79
N ARG A 144 12.46 9.63 -7.49
CA ARG A 144 11.82 9.69 -6.17
C ARG A 144 11.18 8.35 -5.79
N PHE A 145 10.49 7.70 -6.72
CA PHE A 145 9.87 6.40 -6.45
C PHE A 145 10.91 5.33 -6.13
N LEU A 146 11.98 5.22 -6.93
CA LEU A 146 13.07 4.28 -6.65
C LEU A 146 13.74 4.56 -5.30
N ILE A 147 14.06 5.82 -4.99
CA ILE A 147 14.71 6.21 -3.72
C ILE A 147 13.86 5.76 -2.53
N LEU A 148 12.55 6.00 -2.56
CA LEU A 148 11.66 5.60 -1.46
C LEU A 148 11.57 4.08 -1.31
N ARG A 149 11.56 3.32 -2.41
CA ARG A 149 11.53 1.85 -2.39
C ARG A 149 12.87 1.26 -1.94
N LEU A 150 13.98 1.84 -2.36
CA LEU A 150 15.33 1.43 -1.95
C LEU A 150 15.56 1.72 -0.47
N LEU A 151 15.13 2.88 0.03
CA LEU A 151 15.21 3.21 1.45
C LEU A 151 14.40 2.22 2.30
N TRP A 152 13.20 1.87 1.84
CA TRP A 152 12.37 0.85 2.49
C TRP A 152 13.03 -0.53 2.47
N LEU A 153 13.55 -0.96 1.31
CA LEU A 153 14.26 -2.25 1.18
C LEU A 153 15.51 -2.30 2.06
N PHE A 154 16.27 -1.21 2.12
CA PHE A 154 17.47 -1.11 2.96
C PHE A 154 17.11 -1.18 4.45
N GLY A 155 16.05 -0.50 4.88
CA GLY A 155 15.51 -0.61 6.22
C GLY A 155 15.06 -2.04 6.54
N PHE A 156 14.35 -2.68 5.61
CA PHE A 156 13.88 -4.06 5.73
C PHE A 156 15.04 -5.07 5.88
N LEU A 157 16.09 -4.93 5.07
CA LEU A 157 17.27 -5.80 5.13
C LEU A 157 18.08 -5.63 6.43
N ARG A 158 18.18 -4.39 6.96
CA ARG A 158 18.82 -4.09 8.25
C ARG A 158 17.98 -4.55 9.44
N ALA A 159 16.66 -4.58 9.30
CA ALA A 159 15.70 -4.91 10.36
C ALA A 159 15.47 -6.43 10.57
N LYS A 160 16.29 -7.31 9.96
CA LYS A 160 16.11 -8.77 9.99
C LYS A 160 15.88 -9.37 11.39
N GLU A 161 16.42 -8.77 12.46
CA GLU A 161 16.24 -9.25 13.85
C GLU A 161 14.95 -8.76 14.54
N LYS A 162 14.28 -7.70 14.04
CA LYS A 162 13.02 -7.15 14.60
C LYS A 162 11.86 -7.20 13.61
N LEU A 163 11.88 -8.18 12.72
CA LEU A 163 10.99 -8.38 11.57
C LEU A 163 9.49 -8.28 11.92
N HIS A 164 9.07 -8.80 13.08
CA HIS A 164 7.66 -8.81 13.48
C HIS A 164 7.08 -7.41 13.78
N SER A 165 7.91 -6.47 14.26
CA SER A 165 7.44 -5.13 14.66
C SER A 165 7.40 -4.12 13.51
N PHE A 166 8.19 -4.35 12.45
CA PHE A 166 8.19 -3.52 11.24
C PHE A 166 6.97 -3.78 10.35
N LEU A 167 6.58 -5.05 10.18
CA LEU A 167 5.42 -5.44 9.36
C LEU A 167 4.10 -4.85 9.89
N GLN A 168 3.93 -4.75 11.20
CA GLN A 168 2.69 -4.23 11.80
C GLN A 168 2.63 -2.68 11.80
N LYS A 169 3.80 -2.01 11.76
CA LYS A 169 3.92 -0.54 11.71
C LYS A 169 4.09 0.05 10.31
N GLU A 170 4.11 -0.78 9.26
CA GLU A 170 4.04 -0.31 7.86
C GLU A 170 2.85 0.63 7.61
N SER A 171 1.74 0.40 8.31
CA SER A 171 0.52 1.21 8.29
C SER A 171 0.72 2.65 8.82
N ALA A 172 1.79 2.91 9.60
CA ALA A 172 2.06 4.22 10.18
C ALA A 172 3.00 5.08 9.32
N LEU A 173 3.91 4.49 8.55
CA LEU A 173 4.75 5.22 7.56
C LEU A 173 3.98 5.52 6.27
N THR A 174 2.93 4.75 6.00
CA THR A 174 1.90 5.01 4.99
C THR A 174 0.66 5.69 5.59
N LYS A 175 0.76 6.37 6.74
CA LYS A 175 -0.34 7.25 7.18
C LYS A 175 -0.58 8.25 6.04
N PRO A 176 -1.79 8.28 5.44
CA PRO A 176 -2.05 8.99 4.21
C PRO A 176 -1.80 10.48 4.43
N ASN A 177 -0.63 10.95 4.00
CA ASN A 177 -0.31 12.36 4.06
C ASN A 177 -0.81 12.99 2.76
N LEU A 178 -1.54 14.10 2.89
CA LEU A 178 -2.13 14.83 1.76
C LEU A 178 -1.08 15.15 0.69
N TRP A 179 0.16 15.44 1.10
CA TRP A 179 1.29 15.76 0.21
C TRP A 179 1.63 14.67 -0.81
N GLY A 180 1.60 13.40 -0.43
CA GLY A 180 1.87 12.30 -1.36
C GLY A 180 0.78 12.15 -2.41
N LYS A 181 -0.49 12.32 -2.00
CA LYS A 181 -1.64 12.31 -2.92
C LYS A 181 -1.61 13.51 -3.86
N VAL A 182 -1.40 14.71 -3.33
CA VAL A 182 -1.31 15.95 -4.13
C VAL A 182 -0.22 15.84 -5.18
N SER A 183 0.98 15.35 -4.82
CA SER A 183 2.05 15.13 -5.82
C SER A 183 1.64 14.13 -6.89
N SER A 184 0.97 13.03 -6.53
CA SER A 184 0.54 12.01 -7.49
C SER A 184 -0.56 12.51 -8.43
N TRP A 185 -1.50 13.30 -7.91
CA TRP A 185 -2.56 13.93 -8.70
C TRP A 185 -1.98 14.96 -9.67
N SER A 186 -1.01 15.76 -9.21
CA SER A 186 -0.32 16.71 -10.09
C SER A 186 0.41 16.03 -11.24
N GLN A 187 0.98 14.83 -11.00
CA GLN A 187 1.64 14.03 -12.03
C GLN A 187 0.63 13.48 -13.05
N ALA A 188 -0.51 12.96 -12.58
CA ALA A 188 -1.58 12.50 -13.46
C ALA A 188 -2.14 13.64 -14.34
N ILE A 189 -2.35 14.82 -13.75
CA ILE A 189 -2.80 16.02 -14.48
C ILE A 189 -1.79 16.40 -15.57
N LEU A 190 -0.49 16.33 -15.28
CA LEU A 190 0.53 16.64 -16.28
C LEU A 190 0.49 15.66 -17.45
N ILE A 191 0.38 14.36 -17.19
CA ILE A 191 0.26 13.34 -18.25
C ILE A 191 -0.94 13.63 -19.14
N VAL A 192 -2.11 13.88 -18.54
CA VAL A 192 -3.35 14.23 -19.28
C VAL A 192 -3.12 15.47 -20.13
N SER A 193 -2.49 16.50 -19.56
CA SER A 193 -2.23 17.77 -20.26
C SER A 193 -1.37 17.57 -21.51
N ILE A 194 -0.38 16.67 -21.44
CA ILE A 194 0.49 16.34 -22.57
C ILE A 194 -0.26 15.50 -23.60
N LEU A 195 -1.03 14.50 -23.18
CA LEU A 195 -1.76 13.59 -24.07
C LEU A 195 -2.87 14.30 -24.89
N PHE A 196 -3.51 15.30 -24.28
CA PHE A 196 -4.58 16.10 -24.91
C PHE A 196 -4.07 17.36 -25.63
N SER A 197 -2.75 17.55 -25.72
CA SER A 197 -2.13 18.69 -26.41
C SER A 197 -2.69 20.05 -25.96
N LEU A 198 -2.76 20.28 -24.64
CA LEU A 198 -3.21 21.58 -24.09
C LEU A 198 -2.26 22.72 -24.52
N PRO A 199 -2.73 23.99 -24.52
CA PRO A 199 -1.91 25.14 -24.92
C PRO A 199 -0.59 25.20 -24.14
N GLY A 200 0.53 25.14 -24.86
CA GLY A 200 1.87 24.91 -24.29
C GLY A 200 2.38 25.96 -23.29
N GLY A 201 1.80 27.16 -23.29
CA GLY A 201 2.22 28.24 -22.37
C GLY A 201 2.07 27.89 -20.89
N TRP A 202 1.06 27.09 -20.52
CA TRP A 202 0.82 26.67 -19.13
C TRP A 202 1.58 25.39 -18.75
N ILE A 203 1.96 24.57 -19.74
CA ILE A 203 2.60 23.28 -19.50
C ILE A 203 4.01 23.47 -18.91
N GLY A 204 4.74 24.50 -19.34
CA GLY A 204 6.04 24.83 -18.76
C GLY A 204 5.96 25.14 -17.26
N PHE A 205 4.93 25.88 -16.82
CA PHE A 205 4.69 26.12 -15.40
C PHE A 205 4.34 24.82 -14.65
N LEU A 206 3.53 23.95 -15.27
CA LEU A 206 3.18 22.65 -14.69
C LEU A 206 4.41 21.75 -14.47
N TYR A 207 5.44 21.79 -15.34
CA TYR A 207 6.67 21.02 -15.13
C TYR A 207 7.34 21.41 -13.82
N TRP A 208 7.53 22.71 -13.58
CA TRP A 208 8.15 23.22 -12.36
C TRP A 208 7.29 22.96 -11.13
N ALA A 209 5.96 23.13 -11.24
CA ALA A 209 5.03 22.83 -10.16
C ALA A 209 5.09 21.34 -9.76
N VAL A 210 5.04 20.43 -10.74
CA VAL A 210 5.14 18.98 -10.50
C VAL A 210 6.51 18.61 -9.93
N ALA A 211 7.60 19.19 -10.45
CA ALA A 211 8.94 18.98 -9.92
C ALA A 211 9.03 19.39 -8.45
N ALA A 212 8.58 20.60 -8.13
CA ALA A 212 8.61 21.15 -6.77
C ALA A 212 7.78 20.30 -5.80
N LEU A 213 6.55 19.93 -6.19
CA LEU A 213 5.69 19.07 -5.38
C LEU A 213 6.28 17.67 -5.18
N THR A 214 6.90 17.12 -6.23
CA THR A 214 7.55 15.81 -6.18
C THR A 214 8.76 15.82 -5.24
N VAL A 215 9.61 16.83 -5.35
CA VAL A 215 10.79 16.99 -4.47
C VAL A 215 10.35 17.26 -3.03
N ALA A 216 9.40 18.17 -2.81
CA ALA A 216 8.88 18.47 -1.48
C ALA A 216 8.27 17.23 -0.81
N ALA A 217 7.44 16.46 -1.54
CA ALA A 217 6.93 15.20 -1.06
C ALA A 217 8.08 14.21 -0.76
N GLY A 218 9.05 14.09 -1.67
CA GLY A 218 10.24 13.25 -1.49
C GLY A 218 11.00 13.54 -0.20
N ILE A 219 11.30 14.82 0.08
CA ILE A 219 12.00 15.26 1.30
C ILE A 219 11.19 14.90 2.55
N ILE A 220 9.87 15.16 2.55
CA ILE A 220 9.00 14.85 3.69
C ILE A 220 9.04 13.35 4.00
N TYR A 221 8.98 12.50 2.97
CA TYR A 221 9.06 11.05 3.16
C TYR A 221 10.45 10.59 3.59
N LEU A 222 11.52 11.18 3.03
CA LEU A 222 12.89 10.86 3.39
C LEU A 222 13.17 11.16 4.87
N VAL A 223 12.82 12.35 5.34
CA VAL A 223 13.01 12.77 6.74
C VAL A 223 12.24 11.84 7.69
N ARG A 224 11.01 11.48 7.34
CA ARG A 224 10.22 10.53 8.14
C ARG A 224 10.84 9.13 8.16
N GLY A 225 11.33 8.65 7.03
CA GLY A 225 12.03 7.37 6.92
C GLY A 225 13.26 7.32 7.83
N VAL A 226 14.07 8.38 7.82
CA VAL A 226 15.27 8.49 8.67
C VAL A 226 14.89 8.59 10.16
N GLN A 227 13.88 9.38 10.52
CA GLN A 227 13.42 9.50 11.90
C GLN A 227 12.93 8.17 12.47
N GLU A 228 12.21 7.39 11.67
CA GLU A 228 11.71 6.08 12.11
C GLU A 228 12.84 5.05 12.19
N ALA A 229 13.82 5.09 11.27
CA ALA A 229 15.03 4.26 11.36
C ALA A 229 15.82 4.54 12.65
N LYS A 230 15.95 5.82 13.03
CA LYS A 230 16.61 6.24 14.29
C LYS A 230 15.83 5.79 15.52
N ARG A 231 14.50 5.89 15.51
CA ARG A 231 13.64 5.38 16.61
C ARG A 231 13.77 3.88 16.83
N LEU A 232 14.10 3.13 15.78
CA LEU A 232 14.24 1.68 15.83
C LEU A 232 15.67 1.23 16.15
N GLY A 233 16.59 2.18 16.34
CA GLY A 233 17.98 1.92 16.69
C GLY A 233 18.80 1.34 15.53
N LEU A 234 18.38 1.56 14.28
CA LEU A 234 19.10 1.08 13.08
C LEU A 234 20.19 2.06 12.61
N VAL A 235 20.13 3.31 13.05
CA VAL A 235 21.04 4.43 12.72
C VAL A 235 21.26 5.29 13.96
#